data_AF-A0A961WFJ1-F1
#
_entry.id   AF-A0A961WFJ1-F1
#
_cell.length_a   1.000
_cell.length_b   1.000
_cell.length_c   1.000
_cell.angle_alpha   90.00
_cell.angle_beta   90.00
_cell.angle_gamma   90.00
#
_symmetry.space_group_name_H-M   'P 1'
#
loop_
_entity.id
_entity.type
_entity.pdbx_description
1 polymer ?
#
loop_
_entity_poly.entity_id
_entity_poly.type
_entity_poly.pdbx_seq_one_letter_code
_entity_poly.pdbx_strand_id
1 'polypeptide(L)' 'GKGPKQSLLALGYAGWSPGQLESEIQANGWLHCPADPDIIFGVDNDAKYDRALAKMGIDPSHLVSDAGHA' A
#
# COMPACT_ATOMS: atom_id res chain seq x y z
N GLY A 1 -5.53 27.79 -16.76
CA GLY A 1 -5.71 26.36 -17.12
C GLY A 1 -6.63 25.69 -16.12
N LYS A 2 -7.36 24.63 -16.48
CA LYS A 2 -8.40 24.00 -15.63
C LYS A 2 -7.89 23.00 -14.57
N GLY A 3 -6.58 22.85 -14.38
CA GLY A 3 -6.00 21.94 -13.38
C GLY A 3 -6.26 20.45 -13.67
N PRO A 4 -5.62 19.54 -12.91
CA PRO A 4 -5.87 18.10 -13.01
C PRO A 4 -7.25 17.73 -12.45
N LYS A 5 -7.83 16.62 -12.95
CA LYS A 5 -9.14 16.12 -12.49
C LYS A 5 -9.10 15.54 -11.08
N GLN A 6 -7.96 14.98 -10.67
CA GLN A 6 -7.72 14.38 -9.35
C GLN A 6 -6.28 14.71 -8.93
N SER A 7 -6.08 15.02 -7.65
CA SER A 7 -4.76 15.27 -7.07
C SER A 7 -4.70 14.78 -5.62
N LEU A 8 -3.57 14.19 -5.24
CA LEU A 8 -3.27 13.75 -3.88
C LEU A 8 -2.07 14.55 -3.38
N LEU A 9 -2.20 15.15 -2.19
CA LEU A 9 -1.09 15.82 -1.53
C LEU A 9 -0.56 14.89 -0.43
N ALA A 10 0.71 14.52 -0.53
CA ALA A 10 1.42 13.77 0.50
C ALA A 10 2.60 14.61 0.99
N LEU A 11 2.87 14.56 2.30
CA LEU A 11 3.99 15.23 2.95
C LEU A 11 4.96 14.17 3.47
N GLY A 12 6.19 14.18 2.94
CA GLY A 12 7.18 13.13 3.20
C GLY A 12 7.17 12.04 2.12
N TYR A 13 8.12 11.12 2.21
CA TYR A 13 8.24 9.97 1.32
C TYR A 13 8.71 8.74 2.10
N ALA A 14 8.24 7.56 1.70
CA ALA A 14 8.84 6.31 2.10
C ALA A 14 10.04 6.05 1.19
N GLY A 15 11.19 5.73 1.79
CA GLY A 15 12.42 5.42 1.08
C GLY A 15 13.02 4.15 1.64
N TRP A 16 13.59 3.35 0.74
CA TRP A 16 14.30 2.13 1.09
C TRP A 16 15.76 2.27 0.73
N SER A 17 16.62 1.66 1.55
CA SER A 17 18.04 1.46 1.21
C SER A 17 18.17 0.45 0.07
N PRO A 18 19.30 0.42 -0.66
CA PRO A 18 19.50 -0.54 -1.75
C PRO A 18 19.27 -1.99 -1.30
N GLY A 19 18.37 -2.71 -1.99
CA GLY A 19 18.05 -4.11 -1.70
C GLY A 19 17.17 -4.36 -0.47
N GLN A 20 16.81 -3.32 0.29
CA GLN A 20 15.99 -3.44 1.48
C GLN A 20 14.56 -3.86 1.13
N LEU A 21 13.95 -3.20 0.14
CA LEU A 21 12.58 -3.49 -0.27
C LEU A 21 12.43 -4.94 -0.75
N GLU A 22 13.36 -5.41 -1.58
CA GLU A 22 13.37 -6.79 -2.07
C GLU A 22 13.52 -7.80 -0.92
N SER A 23 14.39 -7.48 0.05
CA SER A 23 14.59 -8.33 1.24
C SER A 23 13.33 -8.40 2.10
N GLU A 24 12.65 -7.27 2.31
CA GLU A 24 11.42 -7.23 3.10
C GLU A 24 10.24 -7.91 2.39
N ILE A 25 10.15 -7.81 1.05
CA ILE A 25 9.18 -8.58 0.26
C ILE A 25 9.44 -10.08 0.40
N GLN A 26 10.70 -10.52 0.31
CA GLN A 26 11.06 -11.94 0.50
C GLN A 26 10.79 -12.45 1.92
N ALA A 27 10.92 -11.57 2.92
CA ALA A 27 10.60 -11.88 4.30
C ALA A 27 9.09 -11.85 4.61
N ASN A 28 8.23 -11.66 3.60
CA ASN A 28 6.77 -11.44 3.76
C ASN A 28 6.41 -10.21 4.60
N GLY A 29 7.32 -9.24 4.74
CA GLY A 29 7.08 -7.96 5.41
C GLY A 29 6.27 -6.98 4.57
N TRP A 30 6.29 -7.13 3.24
CA TRP A 30 5.46 -6.35 2.32
C TRP A 30 4.73 -7.23 1.31
N LEU A 31 3.46 -6.89 1.09
CA LEU A 31 2.68 -7.36 -0.05
C LEU A 31 2.67 -6.29 -1.14
N HIS A 32 2.70 -6.72 -2.40
CA HIS A 32 2.64 -5.81 -3.55
C HIS A 32 1.52 -6.20 -4.51
N CYS A 33 0.90 -5.20 -5.13
CA CYS A 33 -0.07 -5.39 -6.20
C CYS A 33 0.09 -4.31 -7.28
N PRO A 34 -0.48 -4.51 -8.47
CA PRO A 34 -0.57 -3.46 -9.48
C PRO A 34 -1.27 -2.22 -8.93
N ALA A 35 -0.72 -1.04 -9.25
CA ALA A 35 -1.30 0.23 -8.85
C ALA A 35 -2.72 0.39 -9.43
N ASP A 36 -3.64 0.88 -8.59
CA ASP A 36 -5.01 1.16 -8.97
C ASP A 36 -5.34 2.64 -8.71
N PRO A 37 -5.62 3.44 -9.76
CA PRO A 37 -6.02 4.83 -9.61
C PRO A 37 -7.23 5.05 -8.70
N ASP A 38 -8.17 4.11 -8.65
CA ASP A 38 -9.35 4.22 -7.79
C ASP A 38 -9.01 3.98 -6.31
N ILE A 39 -7.97 3.19 -6.03
CA ILE A 39 -7.43 3.04 -4.67
C ILE A 39 -6.58 4.27 -4.32
N ILE A 40 -5.78 4.79 -5.25
CA ILE A 40 -4.89 5.93 -4.97
C ILE A 40 -5.68 7.23 -4.79
N PHE A 41 -6.57 7.55 -5.73
CA PHE A 41 -7.33 8.81 -5.78
C PHE A 41 -8.77 8.68 -5.28
N GLY A 42 -9.18 7.50 -4.83
CA GLY A 42 -10.50 7.26 -4.24
C GLY A 42 -10.75 8.11 -2.99
N VAL A 43 -12.02 8.43 -2.76
CA VAL A 43 -12.50 9.28 -1.66
C VAL A 43 -12.53 8.56 -0.30
N ASP A 44 -12.64 7.24 -0.32
CA ASP A 44 -12.77 6.41 0.87
C ASP A 44 -11.39 5.91 1.30
N ASN A 45 -10.71 6.70 2.13
CA ASN A 45 -9.35 6.39 2.60
C ASN A 45 -9.31 5.15 3.50
N ASP A 46 -10.34 4.95 4.33
CA ASP A 46 -10.40 3.84 5.27
C ASP A 46 -10.54 2.52 4.53
N ALA A 47 -11.36 2.48 3.47
CA ALA A 47 -11.51 1.28 2.66
C ALA A 47 -10.35 1.02 1.68
N LYS A 48 -9.35 1.90 1.56
CA LYS A 48 -8.22 1.69 0.62
C LYS A 48 -7.45 0.42 0.95
N TYR A 49 -7.21 0.19 2.24
CA TYR A 49 -6.47 -0.97 2.71
C TYR A 49 -7.21 -2.27 2.37
N ASP A 50 -8.48 -2.36 2.75
CA ASP A 50 -9.31 -3.54 2.50
C ASP A 50 -9.50 -3.80 1.00
N ARG A 51 -9.70 -2.75 0.19
CA ARG A 51 -9.82 -2.88 -1.26
C ARG A 51 -8.51 -3.34 -1.92
N ALA A 52 -7.36 -2.86 -1.43
CA ALA A 52 -6.07 -3.31 -1.93
C ALA A 52 -5.84 -4.80 -1.65
N LEU A 53 -6.17 -5.25 -0.43
CA LEU A 53 -6.07 -6.67 -0.05
C LEU A 53 -7.06 -7.55 -0.80
N ALA A 54 -8.32 -7.13 -0.90
CA ALA A 54 -9.35 -7.84 -1.66
C ALA A 54 -8.96 -7.99 -3.14
N LYS A 55 -8.28 -6.99 -3.73
CA LYS A 55 -7.78 -7.06 -5.10
C LYS A 55 -6.66 -8.09 -5.28
N MET A 56 -5.89 -8.38 -4.23
CA MET A 56 -4.92 -9.48 -4.21
C MET A 56 -5.58 -10.84 -3.94
N GLY A 57 -6.88 -10.88 -3.62
CA GLY A 57 -7.57 -12.08 -3.17
C GLY A 57 -7.16 -12.51 -1.75
N ILE A 58 -6.59 -11.59 -0.98
CA ILE A 58 -6.08 -11.83 0.37
C ILE A 58 -7.12 -11.32 1.37
N ASP A 59 -7.51 -12.17 2.31
CA ASP A 59 -8.34 -11.77 3.45
C ASP A 59 -7.42 -11.13 4.52
N PRO A 60 -7.72 -9.92 5.03
CA PRO A 60 -6.95 -9.29 6.10
C PRO A 60 -6.76 -10.19 7.32
N SER A 61 -7.69 -11.10 7.60
CA SER A 61 -7.60 -12.07 8.70
C SER A 61 -6.52 -13.14 8.51
N HIS A 62 -6.01 -13.33 7.30
CA HIS A 62 -4.91 -14.25 6.99
C HIS A 62 -3.54 -13.57 7.14
N LEU A 63 -3.49 -12.24 7.35
CA LEU A 63 -2.28 -11.52 7.66
C LEU A 63 -1.96 -11.67 9.15
N VAL A 64 -1.07 -12.61 9.46
CA VAL A 64 -0.48 -12.70 10.80
C VAL A 64 0.32 -11.42 11.03
N SER A 65 -0.17 -10.59 11.95
CA SER A 65 0.55 -9.44 12.44
C SER A 65 1.74 -9.92 13.26
N ASP A 66 2.88 -10.20 12.62
CA ASP A 66 4.15 -10.17 13.36
C ASP A 66 4.52 -8.69 13.59
N ALA A 67 3.69 -8.02 14.40
CA ALA A 67 4.00 -6.74 15.00
C ALA A 67 4.84 -7.05 16.26
N GLY A 68 6.09 -7.44 16.04
CA GLY A 68 6.93 -7.87 17.15
C GLY A 68 8.38 -8.11 16.78
N HIS A 69 9.17 -7.05 16.69
CA HIS A 69 10.50 -7.10 17.28
C HIS A 69 10.85 -5.77 17.95
N ALA A 70 11.04 -5.86 19.27
CA ALA A 70 11.64 -4.85 20.13
C ALA A 70 13.14 -4.70 19.83
#